data_AF-A0AAN0LYP9-F1
#
_entry.id   AF-A0AAN0LYP9-F1
#
_cell.length_a   1.000
_cell.length_b   1.000
_cell.length_c   1.000
_cell.angle_alpha   90.00
_cell.angle_beta   90.00
_cell.angle_gamma   90.00
#
_symmetry.space_group_name_H-M   'P 1'
#
loop_
_entity.id
_entity.type
_entity.pdbx_description
1 polymer ?
#
loop_
_entity_poly.entity_id
_entity_poly.type
_entity_poly.pdbx_seq_one_letter_code
_entity_poly.pdbx_strand_id
1 'polypeptide(L)'
;MCSDLINTSKIANHLFVRQLNSFIIIFLGNREQLQELKLKHYSIEALGQYKENLNVPSVGLSNIEHIKFMPQLLDQAQFTLSFTNHDVEGGYIEAYENVEFYHMIYKGIGSDMDTFLMSTLHTVRKGSILYDTLLMYFRCNENLQETSKQLYIHINTLNYRLKRVQNVTGLNLNVTQNKVKLYLAVIAEYNQ
;
A
#
# COMPACT_ATOMS: atom_id res chain seq x y z
N MET A 1 0.54 -20.05 13.85
CA MET A 1 1.34 -19.00 13.17
C MET A 1 2.73 -18.83 13.72
N CYS A 2 3.02 -18.82 15.05
CA CYS A 2 4.37 -18.58 15.62
C CYS A 2 4.95 -19.76 16.42
N SER A 3 4.26 -20.90 16.39
CA SER A 3 4.67 -22.15 17.03
C SER A 3 6.01 -22.66 16.50
N ASP A 4 6.27 -22.55 15.20
CA ASP A 4 7.49 -23.09 14.60
C ASP A 4 8.74 -22.26 14.96
N LEU A 5 8.57 -20.94 15.14
CA LEU A 5 9.64 -20.07 15.65
C LEU A 5 9.96 -20.35 17.13
N ILE A 6 8.95 -20.67 17.94
CA ILE A 6 9.16 -21.12 19.33
C ILE A 6 9.85 -22.49 19.34
N ASN A 7 9.37 -23.44 18.53
CA ASN A 7 9.90 -24.80 18.46
C ASN A 7 11.36 -24.85 17.98
N THR A 8 11.80 -23.83 17.23
CA THR A 8 13.18 -23.67 16.78
C THR A 8 14.05 -22.84 17.74
N SER A 9 13.52 -22.46 18.92
CA SER A 9 14.21 -21.63 19.94
C SER A 9 14.64 -20.23 19.45
N LYS A 10 14.08 -19.79 18.32
CA LYS A 10 14.37 -18.51 17.69
C LYS A 10 13.68 -17.35 18.40
N ILE A 11 12.50 -17.60 18.97
CA ILE A 11 11.81 -16.70 19.90
C ILE A 11 11.45 -17.46 21.17
N ALA A 12 11.45 -16.78 22.31
CA ALA A 12 11.12 -17.41 23.60
C ALA A 12 9.61 -17.63 23.77
N ASN A 13 8.79 -16.66 23.33
CA ASN A 13 7.33 -16.77 23.37
C ASN A 13 6.67 -15.80 22.37
N HIS A 14 5.36 -15.93 22.13
CA HIS A 14 4.57 -14.95 21.39
C HIS A 14 3.20 -14.73 22.03
N LEU A 15 2.66 -13.51 21.89
CA LEU A 15 1.26 -13.21 22.20
C LEU A 15 0.51 -12.84 20.93
N PHE A 16 -0.64 -13.47 20.73
CA PHE A 16 -1.59 -13.11 19.68
C PHE A 16 -2.83 -12.48 20.32
N VAL A 17 -3.10 -11.22 19.99
CA VAL A 17 -4.29 -10.51 20.44
C VAL A 17 -5.15 -10.19 19.22
N ARG A 18 -6.41 -10.62 19.27
CA ARG A 18 -7.43 -10.24 18.28
C ARG A 18 -8.35 -9.20 18.89
N GLN A 19 -8.46 -8.05 18.25
CA GLN A 19 -9.54 -7.10 18.46
C GLN A 19 -10.44 -7.12 17.21
N LEU A 20 -11.66 -6.56 17.33
CA LEU A 20 -12.71 -6.64 16.30
C LEU A 20 -12.19 -6.52 14.86
N ASN A 21 -11.29 -5.55 14.60
CA ASN A 21 -10.73 -5.27 13.27
C ASN A 21 -9.19 -5.26 13.23
N SER A 22 -8.50 -5.84 14.22
CA SER A 22 -7.03 -5.84 14.23
C SER A 22 -6.41 -7.09 14.87
N PHE A 23 -5.22 -7.43 14.41
CA PHE A 23 -4.39 -8.50 14.96
C PHE A 23 -3.07 -7.90 15.46
N ILE A 24 -2.67 -8.29 16.66
CA ILE A 24 -1.42 -7.85 17.26
C ILE A 24 -0.60 -9.08 17.60
N ILE A 25 0.61 -9.14 17.05
CA ILE A 25 1.58 -10.20 17.30
C ILE A 25 2.74 -9.59 18.06
N ILE A 26 2.96 -10.04 19.30
CA ILE A 26 4.09 -9.64 20.12
C ILE A 26 5.07 -10.80 20.15
N PHE A 27 6.28 -10.58 19.64
CA PHE A 27 7.38 -11.53 19.74
C PHE A 27 8.19 -11.24 21.01
N LEU A 28 8.41 -12.26 21.83
CA LEU A 28 9.22 -12.17 23.04
C LEU A 28 10.51 -12.97 22.80
N GLY A 29 11.65 -12.30 22.86
CA GLY A 29 12.98 -12.88 22.60
C GLY A 29 14.09 -11.88 22.89
N ASN A 30 15.35 -12.32 22.87
CA ASN A 30 16.46 -11.37 23.02
C ASN A 30 16.67 -10.58 21.70
N ARG A 31 17.30 -9.40 21.80
CA ARG A 31 17.37 -8.44 20.68
C ARG A 31 18.17 -8.97 19.48
N GLU A 32 19.20 -9.76 19.75
CA GLU A 32 20.08 -10.40 18.74
C GLU A 32 19.31 -11.46 17.95
N GLN A 33 18.60 -12.36 18.65
CA GLN A 33 17.73 -13.36 18.05
C GLN A 33 16.63 -12.72 17.19
N LEU A 34 15.99 -11.65 17.69
CA LEU A 34 14.91 -10.99 16.94
C LEU A 34 15.39 -10.25 15.69
N GLN A 35 16.64 -9.75 15.67
CA GLN A 35 17.22 -9.06 14.51
C GLN A 35 17.64 -10.01 13.39
N GLU A 36 18.09 -11.22 13.72
CA GLU A 36 18.46 -12.25 12.72
C GLU A 36 17.24 -12.90 12.05
N LEU A 37 16.05 -12.71 12.61
CA LEU A 37 14.84 -13.36 12.13
C LEU A 37 14.14 -12.54 11.06
N LYS A 38 13.78 -13.22 9.97
CA LYS A 38 12.84 -12.71 8.95
C LYS A 38 11.40 -12.72 9.48
N LEU A 39 11.15 -12.17 10.67
CA LEU A 39 9.86 -12.13 11.36
C LEU A 39 8.74 -11.59 10.45
N LYS A 40 9.09 -10.64 9.58
CA LYS A 40 8.18 -10.06 8.60
C LYS A 40 7.69 -11.09 7.58
N HIS A 41 8.60 -11.81 6.93
CA HIS A 41 8.27 -12.84 5.96
C HIS A 41 7.35 -13.89 6.57
N TYR A 42 7.71 -14.34 7.77
CA TYR A 42 6.93 -15.31 8.51
C TYR A 42 5.54 -14.77 8.87
N SER A 43 5.42 -13.52 9.29
CA SER A 43 4.13 -12.89 9.58
C SER A 43 3.22 -12.85 8.35
N ILE A 44 3.78 -12.56 7.16
CA ILE A 44 3.04 -12.54 5.90
C ILE A 44 2.54 -13.94 5.53
N GLU A 45 3.41 -14.95 5.53
CA GLU A 45 3.04 -16.33 5.18
C GLU A 45 1.94 -16.87 6.10
N ALA A 46 2.13 -16.63 7.39
CA ALA A 46 1.28 -17.17 8.41
C ALA A 46 -0.09 -16.44 8.41
N LEU A 47 -0.14 -15.14 8.05
CA LEU A 47 -1.41 -14.42 7.81
C LEU A 47 -2.11 -14.87 6.53
N GLY A 48 -1.34 -15.25 5.49
CA GLY A 48 -1.88 -15.85 4.27
C GLY A 48 -2.71 -17.10 4.57
N GLN A 49 -2.19 -17.99 5.41
CA GLN A 49 -2.92 -19.19 5.86
C GLN A 49 -4.14 -18.87 6.74
N TYR A 50 -4.05 -17.83 7.58
CA TYR A 50 -5.14 -17.44 8.48
C TYR A 50 -6.28 -16.73 7.75
N LYS A 51 -5.99 -16.06 6.64
CA LYS A 51 -6.96 -15.31 5.84
C LYS A 51 -8.01 -16.21 5.20
N GLU A 52 -7.61 -17.37 4.67
CA GLU A 52 -8.57 -18.38 4.16
C GLU A 52 -9.60 -18.79 5.23
N ASN A 53 -9.16 -18.86 6.48
CA ASN A 53 -10.00 -19.28 7.61
C ASN A 53 -10.87 -18.15 8.18
N LEU A 54 -10.50 -16.89 7.96
CA LEU A 54 -11.14 -15.72 8.59
C LEU A 54 -12.03 -14.92 7.65
N ASN A 55 -12.07 -15.25 6.36
CA ASN A 55 -12.84 -14.55 5.33
C ASN A 55 -12.62 -13.02 5.34
N VAL A 56 -11.38 -12.59 5.63
CA VAL A 56 -11.01 -11.17 5.61
C VAL A 56 -10.55 -10.78 4.20
N PRO A 57 -11.11 -9.71 3.60
CA PRO A 57 -10.77 -9.31 2.25
C PRO A 57 -9.34 -8.77 2.14
N SER A 58 -8.85 -8.06 3.16
CA SER A 58 -7.55 -7.42 3.10
C SER A 58 -6.91 -7.27 4.48
N VAL A 59 -5.56 -7.22 4.51
CA VAL A 59 -4.77 -7.03 5.73
C VAL A 59 -3.64 -6.03 5.45
N GLY A 60 -3.57 -4.95 6.22
CA GLY A 60 -2.43 -4.04 6.26
C GLY A 60 -1.47 -4.39 7.38
N LEU A 61 -0.18 -4.51 7.07
CA LEU A 61 0.87 -4.88 8.03
C LEU A 61 1.79 -3.72 8.34
N SER A 62 1.95 -3.39 9.62
CA SER A 62 2.95 -2.43 10.08
C SER A 62 4.37 -2.97 9.96
N ASN A 63 5.36 -2.11 10.22
CA ASN A 63 6.71 -2.59 10.53
C ASN A 63 6.74 -3.33 11.87
N ILE A 64 7.83 -4.05 12.12
CA ILE A 64 8.07 -4.74 13.39
C ILE A 64 8.98 -3.84 14.23
N GLU A 65 8.47 -3.36 15.35
CA GLU A 65 9.18 -2.45 16.24
C GLU A 65 8.92 -2.74 17.71
N HIS A 66 9.67 -2.05 18.56
CA HIS A 66 9.48 -2.13 20.01
C HIS A 66 8.04 -1.74 20.41
N ILE A 67 7.44 -2.48 21.36
CA ILE A 67 6.03 -2.32 21.80
C ILE A 67 5.65 -0.89 22.21
N LYS A 68 6.63 -0.08 22.64
CA LYS A 68 6.43 1.35 22.96
C LYS A 68 5.88 2.17 21.78
N PHE A 69 6.10 1.71 20.54
CA PHE A 69 5.63 2.34 19.32
C PHE A 69 4.28 1.80 18.85
N MET A 70 3.56 1.06 19.69
CA MET A 70 2.27 0.45 19.35
C MET A 70 1.25 1.43 18.74
N PRO A 71 1.09 2.68 19.22
CA PRO A 71 0.21 3.64 18.56
C PRO A 71 0.63 3.93 17.12
N GLN A 72 1.93 4.13 16.86
CA GLN A 72 2.45 4.34 15.51
C GLN A 72 2.29 3.09 14.64
N LEU A 73 2.51 1.89 15.19
CA LEU A 73 2.35 0.64 14.46
C LEU A 73 0.90 0.38 14.05
N LEU A 74 -0.06 0.69 14.95
CA LEU A 74 -1.47 0.57 14.62
C LEU A 74 -1.86 1.52 13.48
N ASP A 75 -1.40 2.77 13.55
CA ASP A 75 -1.61 3.78 12.52
C ASP A 75 -0.95 3.39 11.18
N GLN A 76 0.26 2.81 11.20
CA GLN A 76 0.87 2.21 10.00
C GLN A 76 0.02 1.10 9.40
N ALA A 77 -0.47 0.15 10.20
CA ALA A 77 -1.29 -0.96 9.73
C ALA A 77 -2.63 -0.46 9.14
N GLN A 78 -3.26 0.52 9.80
CA GLN A 78 -4.50 1.15 9.33
C GLN A 78 -4.28 1.92 8.02
N PHE A 79 -3.23 2.72 7.94
CA PHE A 79 -2.85 3.41 6.72
C PHE A 79 -2.56 2.41 5.60
N THR A 80 -1.82 1.33 5.88
CA THR A 80 -1.55 0.29 4.88
C THR A 80 -2.82 -0.37 4.37
N LEU A 81 -3.81 -0.58 5.25
CA LEU A 81 -5.09 -1.15 4.86
C LEU A 81 -5.85 -0.27 3.85
N SER A 82 -5.73 1.06 3.93
CA SER A 82 -6.37 1.94 2.94
C SER A 82 -5.78 1.79 1.53
N PHE A 83 -4.58 1.20 1.39
CA PHE A 83 -3.93 0.91 0.10
C PHE A 83 -4.22 -0.50 -0.42
N THR A 84 -5.03 -1.27 0.29
CA THR A 84 -5.37 -2.61 -0.17
C THR A 84 -6.50 -2.53 -1.19
N ASN A 85 -6.30 -3.14 -2.36
CA ASN A 85 -7.31 -3.11 -3.42
C ASN A 85 -8.53 -3.95 -3.00
N HIS A 86 -9.72 -3.37 -3.08
CA HIS A 86 -10.95 -4.07 -2.72
C HIS A 86 -11.45 -4.99 -3.86
N ASP A 87 -10.92 -4.81 -5.07
CA ASP A 87 -11.41 -5.46 -6.30
C ASP A 87 -10.62 -6.72 -6.73
N VAL A 88 -9.69 -7.21 -5.91
CA VAL A 88 -8.90 -8.41 -6.25
C VAL A 88 -9.47 -9.63 -5.51
N GLU A 89 -10.03 -10.58 -6.28
CA GLU A 89 -10.44 -11.88 -5.76
C GLU A 89 -9.26 -12.60 -5.09
N GLY A 90 -9.50 -13.17 -3.90
CA GLY A 90 -8.48 -13.85 -3.10
C GLY A 90 -7.84 -12.96 -2.03
N GLY A 91 -8.19 -11.68 -1.99
CA GLY A 91 -7.82 -10.70 -0.96
C GLY A 91 -6.34 -10.31 -0.93
N TYR A 92 -5.99 -9.24 -0.24
CA TYR A 92 -4.67 -8.60 -0.37
C TYR A 92 -3.96 -8.38 0.98
N ILE A 93 -2.71 -8.83 1.11
CA ILE A 93 -1.84 -8.50 2.25
C ILE A 93 -0.82 -7.48 1.75
N GLU A 94 -0.80 -6.30 2.35
CA GLU A 94 0.14 -5.23 2.01
C GLU A 94 1.03 -4.90 3.21
N ALA A 95 2.31 -4.62 2.96
CA ALA A 95 3.27 -4.27 4.00
C ALA A 95 3.54 -2.77 4.01
N TYR A 96 3.69 -2.21 5.21
CA TYR A 96 3.87 -0.77 5.40
C TYR A 96 5.08 -0.22 4.64
N GLU A 97 6.16 -0.98 4.49
CA GLU A 97 7.35 -0.58 3.72
C GLU A 97 7.01 -0.15 2.28
N ASN A 98 5.99 -0.75 1.67
CA ASN A 98 5.59 -0.46 0.30
C ASN A 98 4.79 0.85 0.20
N VAL A 99 4.26 1.33 1.33
CA VAL A 99 3.41 2.53 1.41
C VAL A 99 3.96 3.61 2.34
N GLU A 100 5.10 3.38 2.98
CA GLU A 100 5.71 4.24 4.00
C GLU A 100 5.94 5.65 3.48
N PHE A 101 6.42 5.76 2.24
CA PHE A 101 6.65 7.04 1.59
C PHE A 101 5.36 7.86 1.45
N TYR A 102 4.23 7.23 1.09
CA TYR A 102 2.95 7.92 1.03
C TYR A 102 2.52 8.34 2.42
N HIS A 103 2.63 7.46 3.41
CA HIS A 103 2.22 7.78 4.78
C HIS A 103 2.95 9.00 5.32
N MET A 104 4.26 9.09 5.07
CA MET A 104 5.05 10.26 5.43
C MET A 104 4.55 11.53 4.75
N ILE A 105 4.21 11.44 3.46
CA ILE A 105 3.66 12.57 2.70
C ILE A 105 2.28 12.99 3.26
N TYR A 106 1.38 12.05 3.51
CA TYR A 106 0.06 12.34 4.10
C TYR A 106 0.18 13.01 5.46
N LYS A 107 1.03 12.47 6.34
CA LYS A 107 1.28 13.05 7.66
C LYS A 107 1.95 14.41 7.61
N GLY A 108 2.86 14.61 6.66
CA GLY A 108 3.60 15.86 6.51
C GLY A 108 2.76 17.00 5.93
N ILE A 109 1.78 16.69 5.08
CA ILE A 109 0.97 17.69 4.38
C ILE A 109 -0.37 17.95 5.09
N GLY A 110 -0.90 17.01 5.88
CA GLY A 110 -2.09 17.24 6.71
C GLY A 110 -3.34 17.61 5.89
N SER A 111 -4.19 18.50 6.42
CA SER A 111 -5.46 18.91 5.77
C SER A 111 -5.29 19.66 4.44
N ASP A 112 -4.10 20.22 4.19
CA ASP A 112 -3.81 20.89 2.92
C ASP A 112 -3.68 19.90 1.76
N MET A 113 -3.44 18.62 2.09
CA MET A 113 -3.40 17.53 1.12
C MET A 113 -4.77 17.33 0.49
N ASP A 114 -5.86 17.33 1.27
CA ASP A 114 -7.20 17.16 0.72
C ASP A 114 -7.56 18.28 -0.26
N THR A 115 -7.22 19.53 0.08
CA THR A 115 -7.45 20.68 -0.80
C THR A 115 -6.62 20.58 -2.09
N PHE A 116 -5.34 20.20 -1.95
CA PHE A 116 -4.42 20.03 -3.06
C PHE A 116 -4.83 18.87 -3.99
N LEU A 117 -5.18 17.73 -3.41
CA LEU A 117 -5.61 16.53 -4.11
C LEU A 117 -6.94 16.78 -4.80
N MET A 118 -7.95 17.33 -4.13
CA MET A 118 -9.28 17.62 -4.71
C MET A 118 -9.17 18.44 -6.00
N SER A 119 -8.29 19.46 -6.03
CA SER A 119 -8.11 20.29 -7.23
C SER A 119 -7.53 19.52 -8.43
N THR A 120 -6.74 18.46 -8.19
CA THR A 120 -6.17 17.59 -9.23
C THR A 120 -7.09 16.41 -9.57
N LEU A 121 -7.78 15.88 -8.57
CA LEU A 121 -8.63 14.69 -8.59
C LEU A 121 -9.97 14.91 -9.30
N HIS A 122 -10.59 16.08 -9.15
CA HIS A 122 -11.85 16.41 -9.82
C HIS A 122 -11.82 16.16 -11.33
N THR A 123 -10.64 16.20 -11.94
CA THR A 123 -10.46 16.11 -13.38
C THR A 123 -10.11 14.70 -13.88
N VAL A 124 -9.58 13.84 -13.01
CA VAL A 124 -9.22 12.44 -13.30
C VAL A 124 -9.82 11.55 -12.22
N ARG A 125 -11.14 11.38 -12.29
CA ARG A 125 -11.93 10.66 -11.29
C ARG A 125 -11.71 9.15 -11.35
N LYS A 126 -11.65 8.51 -10.18
CA LYS A 126 -11.69 7.05 -9.99
C LYS A 126 -12.79 6.39 -10.80
N GLY A 127 -12.47 5.25 -11.44
CA GLY A 127 -13.37 4.53 -12.35
C GLY A 127 -13.45 5.15 -13.76
N SER A 128 -12.75 6.24 -14.03
CA SER A 128 -12.58 6.73 -15.39
C SER A 128 -11.40 6.04 -16.08
N ILE A 129 -11.51 5.90 -17.41
CA ILE A 129 -10.46 5.30 -18.23
C ILE A 129 -9.11 6.04 -18.13
N LEU A 130 -9.13 7.35 -17.84
CA LEU A 130 -7.92 8.15 -17.69
C LEU A 130 -7.26 7.89 -16.33
N TYR A 131 -8.06 7.71 -15.29
CA TYR A 131 -7.58 7.31 -13.97
C TYR A 131 -6.89 5.95 -14.03
N ASP A 132 -7.55 4.94 -14.60
CA ASP A 132 -6.97 3.58 -14.71
C ASP A 132 -5.69 3.58 -15.54
N THR A 133 -5.67 4.39 -16.60
CA THR A 133 -4.47 4.56 -17.43
C THR A 133 -3.31 5.16 -16.64
N LEU A 134 -3.57 6.20 -15.85
CA LEU A 134 -2.56 6.89 -15.07
C LEU A 134 -2.06 6.05 -13.89
N LEU A 135 -2.97 5.33 -13.22
CA LEU A 135 -2.65 4.36 -12.18
C LEU A 135 -1.73 3.27 -12.73
N MET A 136 -2.08 2.66 -13.85
CA MET A 136 -1.24 1.61 -14.44
C MET A 136 0.10 2.17 -14.93
N TYR A 137 0.09 3.38 -15.52
CA TYR A 137 1.32 4.05 -15.95
C TYR A 137 2.33 4.21 -14.81
N PHE A 138 1.88 4.65 -13.63
CA PHE A 138 2.76 4.76 -12.47
C PHE A 138 3.12 3.38 -11.87
N ARG A 139 2.20 2.42 -11.83
CA ARG A 139 2.49 1.04 -11.37
C ARG A 139 3.57 0.35 -12.20
N CYS A 140 3.60 0.64 -13.50
CA CYS A 140 4.63 0.15 -14.41
C CYS A 140 5.89 1.02 -14.42
N ASN A 141 6.10 1.88 -13.41
CA ASN A 141 7.25 2.78 -13.32
C ASN A 141 7.45 3.63 -14.58
N GLU A 142 6.35 4.17 -15.12
CA GLU A 142 6.33 4.98 -16.34
C GLU A 142 6.75 4.23 -17.62
N ASN A 143 6.91 2.91 -17.56
CA ASN A 143 7.25 2.08 -18.72
C ASN A 143 6.04 1.95 -19.65
N LEU A 144 6.08 2.67 -20.77
CA LEU A 144 4.98 2.70 -21.74
C LEU A 144 4.67 1.33 -22.35
N GLN A 145 5.69 0.50 -22.60
CA GLN A 145 5.50 -0.82 -23.18
C GLN A 145 4.76 -1.72 -22.19
N GLU A 146 5.23 -1.77 -20.95
CA GLU A 146 4.60 -2.59 -19.91
C GLU A 146 3.19 -2.09 -19.59
N THR A 147 3.02 -0.77 -19.43
CA THR A 147 1.71 -0.15 -19.20
C THR A 147 0.71 -0.52 -20.29
N SER A 148 1.13 -0.47 -21.57
CA SER A 148 0.26 -0.79 -22.70
C SER A 148 -0.19 -2.26 -22.70
N LYS A 149 0.71 -3.17 -22.32
CA LYS A 149 0.40 -4.60 -22.16
C LYS A 149 -0.58 -4.84 -21.03
N GLN A 150 -0.33 -4.25 -19.85
CA GLN A 150 -1.17 -4.40 -18.67
C GLN A 150 -2.58 -3.82 -18.86
N LEU A 151 -2.72 -2.77 -19.67
CA LEU A 151 -4.01 -2.18 -20.04
C LEU A 151 -4.68 -2.86 -21.25
N TYR A 152 -4.04 -3.83 -21.88
CA TYR A 152 -4.50 -4.47 -23.13
C TYR A 152 -4.81 -3.47 -24.25
N ILE A 153 -3.96 -2.43 -24.39
CA ILE A 153 -4.10 -1.41 -25.43
C ILE A 153 -2.80 -1.24 -26.22
N HIS A 154 -2.89 -0.65 -27.40
CA HIS A 154 -1.71 -0.27 -28.17
C HIS A 154 -1.01 0.95 -27.54
N ILE A 155 0.32 1.04 -27.68
CA ILE A 155 1.14 2.14 -27.15
C ILE A 155 0.69 3.53 -27.65
N ASN A 156 0.19 3.62 -28.88
CA ASN A 156 -0.36 4.88 -29.41
C ASN A 156 -1.63 5.32 -28.66
N THR A 157 -2.49 4.37 -28.31
CA THR A 157 -3.69 4.63 -27.50
C THR A 157 -3.29 5.08 -26.10
N LEU A 158 -2.28 4.45 -25.50
CA LEU A 158 -1.72 4.87 -24.22
C LEU A 158 -1.20 6.32 -24.30
N ASN A 159 -0.37 6.64 -25.30
CA ASN A 159 0.17 7.99 -25.50
C ASN A 159 -0.95 9.03 -25.68
N TYR A 160 -2.00 8.70 -26.44
CA TYR A 160 -3.18 9.57 -26.57
C TYR A 160 -3.86 9.82 -25.23
N ARG A 161 -4.09 8.77 -24.43
CA ARG A 161 -4.71 8.90 -23.10
C ARG A 161 -3.84 9.71 -22.15
N LEU A 162 -2.53 9.49 -22.11
CA LEU A 162 -1.60 10.28 -21.29
C LEU A 162 -1.55 11.74 -21.75
N LYS A 163 -1.64 12.02 -23.05
CA LYS A 163 -1.77 13.40 -23.55
C LYS A 163 -3.09 14.02 -23.13
N ARG A 164 -4.17 13.25 -23.12
CA ARG A 164 -5.47 13.70 -22.62
C ARG A 164 -5.44 14.00 -21.13
N VAL A 165 -4.77 13.18 -20.31
CA VAL A 165 -4.53 13.46 -18.88
C VAL A 165 -3.87 14.83 -18.70
N GLN A 166 -2.79 15.11 -19.44
CA GLN A 166 -2.10 16.40 -19.37
C GLN A 166 -3.01 17.57 -19.77
N ASN A 167 -3.84 17.40 -20.80
CA ASN A 167 -4.75 18.45 -21.26
C ASN A 167 -5.85 18.76 -20.24
N VAL A 168 -6.45 17.74 -19.62
CA VAL A 168 -7.56 17.94 -18.67
C VAL A 168 -7.04 18.46 -17.33
N THR A 169 -5.90 17.97 -16.86
CA THR A 169 -5.32 18.39 -15.55
C THR A 169 -4.48 19.66 -15.63
N GLY A 170 -4.01 20.05 -16.82
CA GLY A 170 -2.99 21.09 -16.97
C GLY A 170 -1.59 20.68 -16.47
N LEU A 171 -1.41 19.42 -16.06
CA LEU A 171 -0.17 18.92 -15.48
C LEU A 171 0.65 18.16 -16.53
N ASN A 172 1.85 18.66 -16.83
CA ASN A 172 2.77 18.06 -17.81
C ASN A 172 3.52 16.86 -17.22
N LEU A 173 3.41 15.68 -17.84
CA LEU A 173 4.06 14.42 -17.39
C LEU A 173 5.58 14.41 -17.58
N ASN A 174 6.15 15.35 -18.34
CA ASN A 174 7.61 15.51 -18.44
C ASN A 174 8.19 16.36 -17.30
N VAL A 175 7.34 16.96 -16.45
CA VAL A 175 7.77 17.78 -15.31
C VAL A 175 7.64 16.96 -14.03
N THR A 176 8.74 16.74 -13.32
CA THR A 176 8.79 15.89 -12.12
C THR A 176 7.78 16.33 -11.06
N GLN A 177 7.68 17.63 -10.76
CA GLN A 177 6.72 18.13 -9.78
C GLN A 177 5.28 17.75 -10.14
N ASN A 178 4.90 17.92 -11.42
CA ASN A 178 3.57 17.56 -11.92
C ASN A 178 3.31 16.06 -11.85
N LYS A 179 4.30 15.22 -12.18
CA LYS A 179 4.20 13.77 -12.00
C LYS A 179 3.93 13.40 -10.55
N VAL A 180 4.66 13.99 -9.60
CA VAL A 180 4.44 13.76 -8.17
C VAL A 180 3.01 14.15 -7.77
N LYS A 181 2.50 15.30 -8.25
CA LYS A 181 1.10 15.70 -7.98
C LYS A 181 0.12 14.66 -8.50
N LEU A 182 0.24 14.27 -9.76
CA LEU A 182 -0.63 13.28 -10.41
C LEU A 182 -0.55 11.91 -9.73
N TYR A 183 0.65 11.52 -9.29
CA TYR A 183 0.87 10.26 -8.60
C TYR A 183 0.18 10.22 -7.24
N LEU A 184 0.40 11.26 -6.42
CA LEU A 184 -0.25 11.38 -5.12
C LEU A 184 -1.77 11.46 -5.26
N ALA A 185 -2.27 12.18 -6.27
CA ALA A 185 -3.69 12.26 -6.60
C ALA A 185 -4.27 10.87 -6.86
N VAL A 186 -3.69 10.10 -7.78
CA VAL A 186 -4.20 8.76 -8.12
C VAL A 186 -4.13 7.81 -6.92
N ILE A 187 -3.07 7.87 -6.14
CA ILE A 187 -2.94 7.05 -4.92
C ILE A 187 -3.98 7.43 -3.88
N ALA A 188 -4.30 8.72 -3.73
CA ALA A 188 -5.30 9.17 -2.78
C ALA A 188 -6.70 8.67 -3.10
N GLU A 189 -7.14 8.81 -4.34
CA GLU A 189 -8.46 8.33 -4.75
C GLU A 189 -8.54 6.81 -4.75
N TYR A 190 -7.44 6.11 -5.01
CA TYR A 190 -7.39 4.65 -4.89
C TYR A 190 -7.82 4.18 -3.48
N ASN A 191 -7.54 4.98 -2.46
CA ASN A 191 -7.74 4.67 -1.04
C ASN A 191 -9.11 5.13 -0.46
N GLN A 192 -9.94 5.84 -1.23
CA GLN A 192 -11.31 6.24 -0.84
C GLN A 192 -12.36 5.31 -1.43
#